data_AF-A0A7G2JZ82-F1
#
_entry.id   AF-A0A7G2JZ82-F1
#
_cell.length_a   1.000
_cell.length_b   1.000
_cell.length_c   1.000
_cell.angle_alpha   90.00
_cell.angle_beta   90.00
_cell.angle_gamma   90.00
#
_symmetry.space_group_name_H-M   'P 1'
#
loop_
_entity.id
_entity.type
_entity.pdbx_description
1 polymer ?
#
loop_
_entity_poly.entity_id
_entity_poly.type
_entity_poly.pdbx_seq_one_letter_code
_entity_poly.pdbx_strand_id
1 'polypeptide(L)'
;MLEDTFIAIRDKAKVKVHFHFALGQSFGITHPHVKWFIEQYLGDSATAHAHAPYREYLDILRHCDMMLNPFPFGNTNGIIDMVTLGLVGVCKTGEEVHEHIDEGLFKRLGLPEWLIAQSVEEYINWLKSAICWMVINLAQHGLFLPHSL
;
A
#
# COMPACT_ATOMS: atom_id res chain seq x y z
N MET A 1 5.35 -8.51 -12.53
CA MET A 1 4.97 -7.11 -12.87
C MET A 1 4.59 -6.28 -11.63
N LEU A 2 3.71 -6.79 -10.74
CA LEU A 2 3.39 -6.16 -9.45
C LEU A 2 4.16 -6.84 -8.30
N GLU A 3 4.28 -8.16 -8.37
CA GLU A 3 5.05 -9.03 -7.48
C GLU A 3 6.54 -8.63 -7.41
N ASP A 4 7.17 -8.37 -8.56
CA ASP A 4 8.54 -7.85 -8.63
C ASP A 4 8.67 -6.47 -7.98
N THR A 5 7.61 -5.67 -8.04
CA THR A 5 7.56 -4.34 -7.43
C THR A 5 7.60 -4.47 -5.92
N PHE A 6 6.77 -5.33 -5.31
CA PHE A 6 6.80 -5.57 -3.86
C PHE A 6 8.14 -6.17 -3.38
N ILE A 7 8.71 -7.10 -4.15
CA ILE A 7 10.05 -7.64 -3.86
C ILE A 7 11.10 -6.53 -3.89
N ALA A 8 11.10 -5.70 -4.94
CA ALA A 8 12.03 -4.59 -5.07
C ALA A 8 11.85 -3.54 -3.95
N ILE A 9 10.63 -3.31 -3.48
CA ILE A 9 10.36 -2.44 -2.33
C ILE A 9 10.95 -3.06 -1.07
N ARG A 10 10.61 -4.33 -0.77
CA ARG A 10 11.13 -5.05 0.40
C ARG A 10 12.65 -5.02 0.47
N ASP A 11 13.30 -5.34 -0.64
CA ASP A 11 14.75 -5.53 -0.69
C ASP A 11 15.52 -4.20 -0.71
N LYS A 12 14.89 -3.11 -1.18
CA LYS A 12 15.53 -1.79 -1.27
C LYS A 12 15.12 -0.83 -0.15
N ALA A 13 14.14 -1.18 0.68
CA ALA A 13 13.76 -0.39 1.84
C ALA A 13 14.88 -0.43 2.90
N LYS A 14 15.10 0.71 3.57
CA LYS A 14 16.10 0.81 4.66
C LYS A 14 15.56 0.41 6.03
N VAL A 15 14.27 0.08 6.09
CA VAL A 15 13.55 -0.36 7.29
C VAL A 15 12.81 -1.65 6.97
N LYS A 16 12.47 -2.42 8.00
CA LYS A 16 11.63 -3.60 7.83
C LYS A 16 10.25 -3.17 7.33
N VAL A 17 9.81 -3.76 6.21
CA VAL A 17 8.49 -3.52 5.62
C VAL A 17 7.67 -4.79 5.76
N HIS A 18 6.44 -4.66 6.23
CA HIS A 18 5.47 -5.76 6.29
C HIS A 18 4.22 -5.38 5.49
N PHE A 19 3.85 -6.20 4.50
CA PHE A 19 2.75 -5.90 3.60
C PHE A 19 1.45 -6.54 4.08
N HIS A 20 0.40 -5.73 4.26
CA HIS A 20 -0.95 -6.22 4.55
C HIS A 20 -1.80 -6.21 3.28
N PHE A 21 -2.21 -7.40 2.82
CA PHE A 21 -3.09 -7.56 1.67
C PHE A 21 -4.52 -7.80 2.14
N ALA A 22 -5.33 -6.74 2.16
CA ALA A 22 -6.75 -6.81 2.50
C ALA A 22 -7.59 -6.96 1.22
N LEU A 23 -7.83 -8.20 0.81
CA LEU A 23 -8.34 -8.53 -0.53
C LEU A 23 -9.84 -8.79 -0.50
N GLY A 24 -10.60 -7.91 -1.14
CA GLY A 24 -12.06 -7.98 -1.17
C GLY A 24 -12.63 -9.26 -1.77
N GLN A 25 -11.89 -9.93 -2.69
CA GLN A 25 -12.32 -11.14 -3.39
C GLN A 25 -11.74 -12.46 -2.82
N SER A 26 -11.15 -12.41 -1.63
CA SER A 26 -10.46 -13.54 -1.01
C SER A 26 -11.40 -14.31 -0.07
N PHE A 27 -12.18 -15.27 -0.60
CA PHE A 27 -13.19 -16.00 0.18
C PHE A 27 -13.09 -17.52 -0.01
N GLY A 28 -13.46 -18.28 1.02
CA GLY A 28 -13.59 -19.73 0.93
C GLY A 28 -12.33 -20.38 0.35
N ILE A 29 -12.49 -21.15 -0.73
CA ILE A 29 -11.40 -21.90 -1.36
C ILE A 29 -10.38 -21.02 -2.10
N THR A 30 -10.71 -19.77 -2.45
CA THR A 30 -9.75 -18.89 -3.15
C THR A 30 -8.70 -18.34 -2.19
N HIS A 31 -9.06 -18.13 -0.92
CA HIS A 31 -8.17 -17.53 0.07
C HIS A 31 -6.86 -18.33 0.30
N PRO A 32 -6.88 -19.67 0.51
CA PRO A 32 -5.64 -20.44 0.65
C PRO A 32 -4.68 -20.29 -0.54
N HIS A 33 -5.21 -20.24 -1.76
CA HIS A 33 -4.38 -20.07 -2.95
C HIS A 33 -3.77 -18.66 -3.04
N VAL A 34 -4.57 -17.64 -2.77
CA VAL A 34 -4.12 -16.24 -2.72
C VAL A 34 -3.03 -16.06 -1.66
N LYS A 35 -3.25 -16.61 -0.46
CA LYS A 35 -2.28 -16.57 0.64
C LYS A 35 -0.98 -17.25 0.24
N TRP A 36 -1.07 -18.49 -0.26
CA TRP A 36 0.10 -19.23 -0.75
C TRP A 36 0.87 -18.44 -1.82
N PHE A 37 0.15 -17.88 -2.81
CA PHE A 37 0.76 -17.08 -3.88
C PHE A 37 1.56 -15.90 -3.32
N ILE A 38 0.97 -15.11 -2.42
CA ILE A 38 1.65 -13.95 -1.81
C ILE A 38 2.89 -14.40 -1.02
N GLU A 39 2.76 -15.47 -0.22
CA GLU A 39 3.85 -16.01 0.59
C GLU A 39 5.01 -16.56 -0.27
N GLN A 40 4.77 -17.06 -1.49
CA GLN A 40 5.84 -17.50 -2.39
C GLN A 40 6.80 -16.36 -2.77
N TYR A 41 6.32 -15.12 -2.87
CA TYR A 41 7.15 -13.97 -3.27
C TYR A 41 7.67 -13.18 -2.06
N LEU A 42 6.85 -13.03 -1.03
CA LEU A 42 7.12 -12.12 0.09
C LEU A 42 7.48 -12.82 1.40
N GLY A 43 7.25 -14.14 1.51
CA GLY A 43 7.50 -14.92 2.71
C GLY A 43 6.86 -14.28 3.95
N ASP A 44 7.62 -14.23 5.04
CA ASP A 44 7.17 -13.68 6.32
C ASP A 44 7.00 -12.15 6.33
N SER A 45 7.29 -11.47 5.21
CA SER A 45 7.11 -10.02 5.08
C SER A 45 5.70 -9.63 4.61
N ALA A 46 4.75 -10.57 4.57
CA ALA A 46 3.40 -10.30 4.13
C ALA A 46 2.33 -11.03 4.97
N THR A 47 1.14 -10.46 5.01
CA THR A 47 -0.07 -11.09 5.52
C THR A 47 -1.21 -10.89 4.55
N ALA A 48 -1.70 -12.00 4.00
CA ALA A 48 -2.91 -12.01 3.19
C ALA A 48 -4.13 -12.22 4.09
N HIS A 49 -4.99 -11.21 4.20
CA HIS A 49 -6.23 -11.29 4.95
C HIS A 49 -7.31 -11.91 4.07
N ALA A 50 -8.14 -12.78 4.66
CA ALA A 50 -9.38 -13.19 4.03
C ALA A 50 -10.33 -11.99 3.93
N HIS A 51 -11.36 -12.11 3.10
CA HIS A 51 -12.42 -11.14 3.05
C HIS A 51 -12.98 -10.91 4.46
N ALA A 52 -13.10 -9.65 4.81
CA ALA A 52 -13.59 -9.21 6.10
C ALA A 52 -14.76 -8.23 5.89
N PRO A 53 -15.73 -8.19 6.81
CA PRO A 53 -16.71 -7.11 6.87
C PRO A 53 -16.02 -5.75 6.90
N TYR A 54 -16.67 -4.72 6.33
CA TYR A 54 -16.05 -3.41 6.11
C TYR A 54 -15.40 -2.80 7.36
N ARG A 55 -15.99 -2.96 8.55
CA ARG A 55 -15.39 -2.47 9.80
C ARG A 55 -14.08 -3.17 10.16
N GLU A 56 -14.01 -4.48 9.98
CA GLU A 56 -12.80 -5.27 10.23
C GLU A 56 -11.73 -4.97 9.18
N TYR A 57 -12.14 -4.75 7.93
CA TYR A 57 -11.28 -4.25 6.87
C TYR A 57 -10.63 -2.91 7.24
N LEU A 58 -11.41 -1.92 7.70
CA LEU A 58 -10.87 -0.65 8.17
C LEU A 58 -9.97 -0.82 9.41
N ASP A 59 -10.27 -1.79 10.27
CA ASP A 59 -9.42 -2.13 11.42
C ASP A 59 -8.08 -2.75 10.99
N ILE A 60 -7.99 -3.42 9.84
CA ILE A 60 -6.70 -3.82 9.27
C ILE A 60 -5.95 -2.58 8.78
N LEU A 61 -6.60 -1.71 8.01
CA LEU A 61 -5.95 -0.54 7.41
C LEU A 61 -5.40 0.45 8.43
N ARG A 62 -6.14 0.72 9.52
CA ARG A 62 -5.70 1.67 10.58
C ARG A 62 -4.40 1.28 11.28
N HIS A 63 -3.96 0.02 11.16
CA HIS A 63 -2.71 -0.47 11.73
C HIS A 63 -1.55 -0.42 10.73
N CYS A 64 -1.79 0.08 9.52
CA CYS A 64 -0.77 0.32 8.51
C CYS A 64 -0.30 1.78 8.57
N ASP A 65 0.97 2.01 8.21
CA ASP A 65 1.54 3.37 8.14
C ASP A 65 1.17 4.08 6.83
N MET A 66 0.97 3.32 5.76
CA MET A 66 0.63 3.84 4.43
C MET A 66 -0.03 2.78 3.55
N MET A 67 -0.64 3.24 2.45
CA MET A 67 -1.31 2.37 1.48
C MET A 67 -0.61 2.38 0.12
N LEU A 68 -0.58 1.21 -0.53
CA LEU A 68 -0.05 1.03 -1.88
C LEU A 68 -1.19 0.70 -2.82
N ASN A 69 -1.40 1.55 -3.83
CA ASN A 69 -2.44 1.29 -4.81
C ASN A 69 -1.93 0.30 -5.87
N PRO A 70 -2.74 -0.71 -6.22
CA PRO A 70 -2.40 -1.64 -7.29
C PRO A 70 -2.41 -0.93 -8.64
N PHE A 71 -1.71 -1.54 -9.61
CA PHE A 71 -1.74 -1.15 -11.02
C PHE A 71 -1.63 -2.42 -11.87
N PRO A 72 -2.13 -2.44 -13.12
CA PRO A 72 -2.76 -1.31 -13.83
C PRO A 72 -4.18 -0.99 -13.35
N PHE A 73 -4.86 -1.91 -12.68
CA PHE A 73 -6.19 -1.63 -12.12
C PHE A 73 -6.09 -0.96 -10.76
N GLY A 74 -6.26 0.35 -10.76
CA GLY A 74 -6.18 1.20 -9.59
C GLY A 74 -7.41 1.15 -8.67
N ASN A 75 -7.32 1.87 -7.56
CA ASN A 75 -8.35 1.87 -6.52
C ASN A 75 -9.29 3.06 -6.66
N THR A 76 -10.51 2.91 -6.13
CA THR A 76 -11.44 4.04 -5.94
C THR A 76 -11.84 4.11 -4.48
N ASN A 77 -12.58 3.11 -3.99
CA ASN A 77 -13.04 3.07 -2.60
C ASN A 77 -11.86 3.04 -1.62
N GLY A 78 -10.83 2.25 -1.92
CA GLY A 78 -9.63 2.18 -1.08
C GLY A 78 -8.92 3.52 -0.88
N ILE A 79 -8.98 4.44 -1.86
CA ILE A 79 -8.41 5.79 -1.73
C ILE A 79 -9.24 6.63 -0.76
N ILE A 80 -10.57 6.52 -0.85
CA ILE A 80 -11.48 7.21 0.08
C ILE A 80 -11.27 6.68 1.50
N ASP A 81 -11.16 5.36 1.66
CA ASP A 81 -10.91 4.70 2.96
C ASP A 81 -9.56 5.14 3.54
N MET A 82 -8.50 5.17 2.73
CA MET A 82 -7.17 5.64 3.11
C MET A 82 -7.22 7.06 3.69
N VAL A 83 -7.80 8.02 2.96
CA VAL A 83 -7.88 9.41 3.42
C VAL A 83 -8.81 9.56 4.62
N THR A 84 -9.90 8.79 4.69
CA THR A 84 -10.81 8.75 5.86
C THR A 84 -10.09 8.33 7.13
N LEU A 85 -9.12 7.41 7.02
CA LEU A 85 -8.29 6.95 8.13
C LEU A 85 -7.07 7.85 8.40
N GLY A 86 -6.90 8.94 7.65
CA GLY A 86 -5.74 9.83 7.77
C GLY A 86 -4.44 9.24 7.24
N LEU A 87 -4.52 8.19 6.41
CA LEU A 87 -3.37 7.57 5.77
C LEU A 87 -2.99 8.30 4.48
N VAL A 88 -1.75 8.07 4.07
CA VAL A 88 -1.23 8.48 2.76
C VAL A 88 -0.79 7.25 1.99
N GLY A 89 -0.66 7.38 0.67
CA GLY A 89 -0.26 6.27 -0.18
C GLY A 89 0.34 6.75 -1.50
N VAL A 90 0.87 5.81 -2.27
CA VAL A 90 1.43 6.06 -3.62
C VAL A 90 0.56 5.32 -4.64
N CYS A 91 0.26 5.98 -5.76
CA CYS A 91 -0.39 5.37 -6.90
C CYS A 91 0.48 5.48 -8.16
N LYS A 92 0.16 4.69 -9.18
CA LYS A 92 0.77 4.79 -10.51
C LYS A 92 -0.34 5.13 -11.50
N THR A 93 -0.18 6.24 -12.23
CA THR A 93 -1.10 6.62 -13.31
C THR A 93 -0.77 5.89 -14.62
N GLY A 94 -1.65 6.00 -15.60
CA GLY A 94 -1.49 5.39 -16.93
C GLY A 94 -2.46 5.99 -17.94
N GLU A 95 -2.47 5.44 -19.15
CA GLU A 95 -3.29 5.96 -20.26
C GLU A 95 -4.76 5.55 -20.12
N GLU A 96 -5.01 4.38 -19.52
CA GLU A 96 -6.35 3.85 -19.38
C GLU A 96 -7.10 4.45 -18.19
N VAL A 97 -8.43 4.51 -18.27
CA VAL A 97 -9.27 5.10 -17.20
C VAL A 97 -9.05 4.41 -15.86
N HIS A 98 -8.87 3.09 -15.87
CA HIS A 98 -8.65 2.30 -14.66
C HIS A 98 -7.23 2.45 -14.07
N GLU A 99 -6.29 3.00 -14.84
CA GLU A 99 -4.97 3.43 -14.36
C GLU A 99 -4.99 4.90 -13.91
N HIS A 100 -5.78 5.75 -14.57
CA HIS A 100 -5.79 7.20 -14.35
C HIS A 100 -6.74 7.67 -13.24
N ILE A 101 -7.67 6.81 -12.79
CA ILE A 101 -8.66 7.18 -11.76
C ILE A 101 -8.00 7.59 -10.45
N ASP A 102 -6.90 6.94 -10.08
CA ASP A 102 -6.13 7.21 -8.87
C ASP A 102 -5.54 8.62 -8.89
N GLU A 103 -4.96 9.05 -10.02
CA GLU A 103 -4.46 10.42 -10.19
C GLU A 103 -5.57 11.45 -10.01
N GLY A 104 -6.72 11.20 -10.65
CA GLY A 104 -7.88 12.08 -10.55
C GLY A 104 -8.41 12.21 -9.12
N LEU A 105 -8.38 11.13 -8.33
CA LEU A 105 -8.78 11.15 -6.92
C LEU A 105 -7.73 11.81 -6.03
N PHE A 106 -6.45 11.50 -6.21
CA PHE A 106 -5.36 12.10 -5.43
C PHE A 106 -5.36 13.63 -5.57
N LYS A 107 -5.48 14.14 -6.80
CA LYS A 107 -5.57 15.58 -7.07
C LYS A 107 -6.80 16.23 -6.43
N ARG A 108 -7.97 15.58 -6.52
CA ARG A 108 -9.22 16.09 -5.92
C ARG A 108 -9.17 16.12 -4.39
N LEU A 109 -8.46 15.17 -3.78
CA LEU A 109 -8.28 15.06 -2.34
C LEU A 109 -7.12 15.93 -1.81
N GLY A 110 -6.41 16.66 -2.70
CA GLY A 110 -5.31 17.55 -2.32
C GLY A 110 -4.04 16.81 -1.91
N LEU A 111 -3.87 15.55 -2.31
CA LEU A 111 -2.63 14.80 -2.07
C LEU A 111 -1.50 15.34 -2.97
N PRO A 112 -0.25 15.41 -2.45
CA PRO A 112 0.89 15.90 -3.23
C PRO A 112 1.14 15.12 -4.52
N GLU A 113 1.51 15.82 -5.60
CA GLU A 113 1.73 15.20 -6.92
C GLU A 113 2.88 14.18 -6.94
N TRP A 114 3.87 14.31 -6.04
CA TRP A 114 4.96 13.35 -5.93
C TRP A 114 4.52 11.95 -5.46
N LEU A 115 3.27 11.79 -5.01
CA LEU A 115 2.67 10.49 -4.69
C LEU A 115 2.06 9.79 -5.92
N ILE A 116 2.11 10.43 -7.10
CA ILE A 116 1.53 9.95 -8.36
C ILE A 116 2.66 9.59 -9.32
N ALA A 117 2.99 8.31 -9.40
CA ALA A 117 4.07 7.80 -10.24
C ALA A 117 3.65 7.65 -11.70
N GLN A 118 4.55 7.98 -12.64
CA GLN A 118 4.35 7.78 -14.08
C GLN A 118 4.91 6.45 -14.56
N SER A 119 5.79 5.82 -13.78
CA SER A 119 6.41 4.53 -14.09
C SER A 119 6.53 3.64 -12.86
N VAL A 120 6.79 2.34 -13.06
CA VAL A 120 7.03 1.41 -11.95
C VAL A 120 8.31 1.79 -11.17
N GLU A 121 9.33 2.29 -11.86
CA GLU A 121 10.55 2.75 -11.20
C GLU A 121 10.29 3.97 -10.31
N GLU A 122 9.53 4.94 -10.81
CA GLU A 122 9.09 6.08 -10.01
C GLU A 122 8.26 5.62 -8.82
N TYR A 123 7.31 4.70 -9.01
CA TYR A 123 6.49 4.15 -7.93
C TYR A 123 7.34 3.59 -6.78
N ILE A 124 8.37 2.80 -7.11
CA ILE A 124 9.32 2.24 -6.13
C ILE A 124 10.12 3.36 -5.46
N ASN A 125 10.58 4.36 -6.20
CA ASN A 125 11.39 5.46 -5.66
C ASN A 125 10.59 6.42 -4.77
N TRP A 126 9.34 6.73 -5.14
CA TRP A 126 8.45 7.55 -4.33
C TRP A 126 8.09 6.86 -3.04
N LEU A 127 7.83 5.56 -3.08
CA LEU A 127 7.59 4.80 -1.86
C LEU A 127 8.78 4.84 -0.90
N LYS A 128 10.01 4.65 -1.39
CA LYS A 128 11.21 4.80 -0.54
C LYS A 128 11.30 6.18 0.08
N SER A 129 10.99 7.22 -0.70
CA SER A 129 11.05 8.60 -0.26
C SER A 129 9.97 8.87 0.79
N ALA A 130 8.76 8.36 0.61
CA ALA A 130 7.66 8.42 1.57
C ALA A 130 8.02 7.72 2.89
N ILE A 131 8.51 6.48 2.82
CA ILE A 131 8.95 5.71 4.01
C ILE A 131 10.09 6.46 4.73
N CYS A 132 11.09 6.96 4.00
CA CYS A 132 12.19 7.71 4.58
C CYS A 132 11.71 9.01 5.25
N TRP A 133 10.81 9.73 4.59
CA TRP A 133 10.18 10.94 5.12
C TRP A 133 9.40 10.64 6.40
N MET A 134 8.59 9.59 6.43
CA MET A 134 7.87 9.15 7.63
C MET A 134 8.83 8.83 8.77
N VAL A 135 9.88 8.05 8.51
CA VAL A 135 10.86 7.70 9.54
C VAL A 135 11.55 8.95 10.10
N ILE A 136 11.96 9.89 9.24
CA ILE A 136 12.58 11.16 9.66
C ILE A 136 11.61 12.01 10.47
N ASN A 137 10.37 12.16 9.99
CA ASN A 137 9.35 12.99 10.64
C ASN A 137 8.91 12.40 11.99
N LEU A 138 8.65 11.09 12.05
CA LEU A 138 8.33 10.38 13.29
C LEU A 138 9.49 10.42 14.30
N ALA A 139 10.75 10.30 13.83
CA ALA A 139 11.93 10.46 14.68
C ALA A 139 12.05 11.89 15.24
N GLN A 140 11.74 12.92 14.44
CA GLN A 140 11.77 14.33 14.86
C GLN A 140 10.65 14.69 15.85
N HIS A 141 9.50 14.01 15.77
CA HIS A 141 8.36 14.26 16.66
C HIS A 141 8.25 13.27 17.83
N GLY A 142 9.23 12.39 18.03
CA GLY A 142 9.26 11.44 19.16
C GLY A 142 8.14 10.40 19.12
N LEU A 143 7.55 10.16 17.95
CA LEU A 143 6.41 9.25 17.73
C LEU A 143 6.83 7.81 17.39
N PHE A 144 8.06 7.41 17.75
CA PHE A 144 8.36 5.98 17.89
C PHE A 144 7.50 5.45 19.03
N LEU A 145 6.29 4.97 18.73
CA LEU A 145 5.61 4.05 19.61
C LEU A 145 6.47 2.78 19.65
N PRO A 146 7.03 2.40 20.81
CA PRO A 146 7.87 1.22 20.91
C PRO A 146 6.96 0.01 20.87
N HIS A 147 6.64 -0.50 19.70
CA HIS A 147 6.06 -1.83 19.55
C HIS A 147 7.05 -2.74 18.81
N SER A 148 7.39 -3.82 19.51
CA SER A 148 8.27 -4.96 19.16
C SER A 148 9.79 -4.75 19.16
N LEU A 149 10.36 -4.93 20.36
CA LEU A 149 11.55 -5.79 20.56
C LEU A 149 11.18 -7.25 20.28
#